data_AF-A0A7X7PXD5-F1
#
_entry.id   AF-A0A7X7PXD5-F1
#
_cell.length_a   1.000
_cell.length_b   1.000
_cell.length_c   1.000
_cell.angle_alpha   90.00
_cell.angle_beta   90.00
_cell.angle_gamma   90.00
#
_symmetry.space_group_name_H-M   'P 1'
#
loop_
_entity.id
_entity.type
_entity.pdbx_description
1 polymer ?
#
loop_
_entity_poly.entity_id
_entity_poly.type
_entity_poly.pdbx_seq_one_letter_code
_entity_poly.pdbx_strand_id
1 'polypeptide(L)'
;LPWAKEPVQSEWNPNKPELPLFKITCKEDRPQHLFLGRVIYTQDPGRALITGKCYDVGAIVMQQFRALSARAPYFSNGSARTLRELVDFYDRRFNIGYSEQERTDLANFLSVL
;
A
#
# COMPACT_ATOMS: atom_id res chain seq x y z
N LEU A 1 -0.34 10.57 -9.90
CA LEU A 1 0.21 11.18 -8.66
C LEU A 1 1.67 10.77 -8.50
N PRO A 2 2.54 11.63 -7.94
CA PRO A 2 3.98 11.37 -7.82
C PRO A 2 4.31 10.05 -7.13
N TRP A 3 3.54 9.69 -6.09
CA TRP A 3 3.70 8.46 -5.31
C TRP A 3 3.17 7.18 -5.99
N ALA A 4 2.36 7.31 -7.04
CA ALA A 4 1.78 6.16 -7.77
C ALA A 4 2.65 5.70 -8.95
N LYS A 5 3.86 6.27 -9.11
CA LYS A 5 4.79 5.99 -10.21
C LYS A 5 6.02 5.23 -9.70
N GLU A 6 5.84 4.28 -8.79
CA GLU A 6 6.93 3.35 -8.48
C GLU A 6 7.24 2.54 -9.76
N PRO A 7 8.49 2.55 -10.25
CA PRO A 7 8.86 1.75 -11.40
C PRO A 7 8.68 0.28 -11.07
N VAL A 8 8.26 -0.53 -12.05
CA VAL A 8 8.15 -1.98 -11.87
C VAL A 8 9.50 -2.52 -11.40
N GLN A 9 9.52 -3.08 -10.19
CA GLN A 9 10.72 -3.69 -9.65
C GLN A 9 10.80 -5.15 -10.11
N SER A 10 11.88 -5.46 -10.82
CA SER A 10 12.19 -6.80 -11.29
C SER A 10 13.69 -7.03 -11.17
N GLU A 11 14.11 -8.29 -11.24
CA GLU A 11 15.53 -8.69 -11.23
C GLU A 11 16.33 -8.06 -12.40
N TRP A 12 15.64 -7.53 -13.41
CA TRP A 12 16.21 -6.92 -14.62
C TRP A 12 16.20 -5.38 -14.62
N ASN A 13 15.78 -4.75 -13.51
CA ASN A 13 15.83 -3.30 -13.37
C ASN A 13 17.28 -2.85 -13.14
N PRO A 14 17.89 -2.02 -14.02
CA PRO A 14 19.27 -1.56 -13.87
C PRO A 14 19.48 -0.68 -12.63
N ASN A 15 18.39 -0.07 -12.13
CA ASN A 15 18.40 0.60 -10.84
C ASN A 15 18.26 -0.46 -9.76
N LYS A 16 19.37 -0.77 -9.07
CA LYS A 16 19.35 -1.66 -7.92
C LYS A 16 18.37 -1.10 -6.89
N PRO A 17 17.37 -1.87 -6.44
CA PRO A 17 16.45 -1.38 -5.42
C PRO A 17 17.24 -1.12 -4.13
N GLU A 18 17.05 0.04 -3.52
CA GLU A 18 17.69 0.42 -2.24
C GLU A 18 17.26 -0.50 -1.09
N LEU A 19 16.10 -1.15 -1.23
CA LEU A 19 15.55 -2.11 -0.29
C LEU A 19 15.55 -3.53 -0.90
N PRO A 20 15.64 -4.58 -0.07
CA PRO A 20 15.57 -5.96 -0.55
C PRO A 20 14.32 -6.23 -1.40
N LEU A 21 14.50 -6.93 -2.52
CA LEU A 21 13.40 -7.40 -3.34
C LEU A 21 13.08 -8.85 -3.00
N PHE A 22 11.88 -9.10 -2.48
CA PHE A 22 11.43 -10.44 -2.15
C PHE A 22 10.73 -11.08 -3.34
N LYS A 23 11.20 -12.28 -3.73
CA LYS A 23 10.48 -13.16 -4.65
C LYS A 23 9.53 -14.05 -3.86
N ILE A 24 8.22 -13.90 -4.10
CA ILE A 24 7.19 -14.68 -3.44
C ILE A 24 6.55 -15.60 -4.48
N THR A 25 6.47 -16.89 -4.17
CA THR A 25 5.85 -17.90 -5.02
C THR A 25 4.68 -18.52 -4.27
N CYS A 26 3.48 -18.34 -4.81
CA CYS A 26 2.26 -18.89 -4.21
C CYS A 26 1.87 -20.19 -4.86
N LYS A 27 1.89 -21.26 -4.07
CA LYS A 27 1.52 -22.60 -4.52
C LYS A 27 0.07 -22.63 -4.99
N GLU A 28 -0.19 -23.36 -6.07
CA GLU A 28 -1.52 -23.50 -6.67
C GLU A 28 -2.48 -24.32 -5.79
N ASP A 29 -1.95 -25.12 -4.86
CA ASP A 29 -2.70 -25.96 -3.92
C ASP A 29 -3.31 -25.21 -2.72
N ARG A 30 -3.25 -23.87 -2.72
CA ARG A 30 -3.75 -23.01 -1.63
C ARG A 30 -5.15 -22.46 -1.92
N PRO A 31 -5.90 -22.02 -0.89
CA PRO A 31 -7.20 -21.38 -1.08
C PRO A 31 -7.12 -20.21 -2.06
N GLN A 32 -8.18 -19.97 -2.83
CA GLN A 32 -8.19 -18.95 -3.87
C GLN A 32 -7.92 -17.54 -3.30
N HIS A 33 -6.92 -16.85 -3.88
CA HIS A 33 -6.59 -15.45 -3.56
C HIS A 33 -5.90 -14.77 -4.76
N LEU A 34 -5.69 -13.46 -4.67
CA LEU A 34 -5.21 -12.62 -5.78
C LEU A 34 -3.87 -13.07 -6.40
N PHE A 35 -3.00 -13.70 -5.61
CA PHE A 35 -1.66 -14.10 -6.02
C PHE A 35 -1.50 -15.62 -6.24
N LEU A 36 -2.59 -16.39 -6.19
CA LEU A 36 -2.53 -17.85 -6.37
C LEU A 36 -1.89 -18.22 -7.71
N GLY A 37 -0.92 -19.14 -7.71
CA GLY A 37 -0.22 -19.59 -8.92
C GLY A 37 0.68 -18.54 -9.57
N ARG A 38 0.89 -17.39 -8.91
CA ARG A 38 1.73 -16.30 -9.42
C ARG A 38 3.05 -16.21 -8.66
N VAL A 39 4.07 -15.75 -9.37
CA VAL A 39 5.29 -15.22 -8.79
C VAL A 39 5.16 -13.70 -8.73
N ILE A 40 5.33 -13.13 -7.55
CA ILE A 40 5.30 -11.68 -7.34
C ILE A 40 6.60 -11.22 -6.71
N TYR A 41 6.95 -9.97 -7.02
CA TYR A 41 8.10 -9.28 -6.46
C TYR A 41 7.60 -8.09 -5.65
N THR A 42 8.04 -7.98 -4.39
CA THR A 42 7.69 -6.86 -3.50
C THR A 42 8.85 -6.55 -2.58
N GLN A 43 9.00 -5.30 -2.18
CA GLN A 43 9.94 -4.89 -1.13
C GLN A 43 9.33 -5.04 0.27
N ASP A 44 8.00 -5.10 0.37
CA ASP A 44 7.28 -5.24 1.63
C ASP A 44 6.29 -6.41 1.53
N PRO A 45 6.67 -7.62 1.97
CA PRO A 45 5.73 -8.74 2.07
C PRO A 45 4.75 -8.58 3.24
N GLY A 46 4.95 -7.63 4.15
CA GLY A 46 4.10 -7.38 5.30
C GLY A 46 3.96 -8.59 6.21
N ARG A 47 2.72 -8.86 6.63
CA ARG A 47 2.35 -9.95 7.55
C ARG A 47 2.77 -11.35 7.06
N ALA A 48 2.95 -11.55 5.76
CA ALA A 48 3.43 -12.82 5.22
C ALA A 48 4.82 -13.22 5.72
N LEU A 49 5.69 -12.26 6.12
CA LEU A 49 6.97 -12.58 6.75
C LEU A 49 6.82 -13.31 8.09
N ILE A 50 5.69 -13.10 8.77
CA ILE A 50 5.40 -13.71 10.06
C ILE A 50 4.61 -15.01 9.87
N THR A 51 3.59 -14.99 9.00
CA THR A 51 2.65 -16.11 8.88
C THR A 51 3.09 -17.17 7.87
N GLY A 52 3.94 -16.80 6.90
CA GLY A 52 4.30 -17.64 5.76
C GLY A 52 3.15 -17.90 4.79
N LYS A 53 2.00 -17.21 4.93
CA LYS A 53 0.81 -17.41 4.09
C LYS A 53 0.78 -16.44 2.93
N CYS A 54 0.53 -16.96 1.73
CA CYS A 54 0.40 -16.15 0.53
C CYS A 54 -0.78 -15.17 0.52
N TYR A 55 -1.82 -15.47 1.29
CA TYR A 55 -2.95 -14.56 1.49
C TYR A 55 -2.57 -13.28 2.26
N ASP A 56 -1.55 -13.36 3.12
CA ASP A 56 -1.10 -12.25 3.97
C ASP A 56 -0.06 -11.35 3.28
N VAL A 57 0.25 -11.57 1.99
CA VAL A 57 1.28 -10.80 1.28
C VAL A 57 0.80 -9.36 1.08
N GLY A 58 1.62 -8.41 1.55
CA GLY A 58 1.28 -6.99 1.55
C GLY A 58 0.20 -6.61 2.57
N ALA A 59 -0.25 -7.55 3.41
CA ALA A 59 -1.18 -7.23 4.48
C ALA A 59 -0.44 -6.51 5.61
N ILE A 60 -0.99 -5.36 6.01
CA ILE A 60 -0.46 -4.48 7.06
C ILE A 60 -1.57 -4.25 8.08
N VAL A 61 -1.21 -4.10 9.35
CA VAL A 61 -2.16 -3.75 10.40
C VAL A 61 -2.77 -2.37 10.13
N MET A 62 -4.08 -2.23 10.33
CA MET A 62 -4.74 -0.93 10.26
C MET A 62 -4.19 -0.03 11.35
N GLN A 63 -3.75 1.16 10.96
CA GLN A 63 -3.19 2.14 11.88
C GLN A 63 -4.31 2.86 12.63
N GLN A 64 -4.05 3.24 13.88
CA GLN A 64 -4.94 4.16 14.61
C GLN A 64 -4.93 5.55 13.96
N PHE A 65 -6.08 6.23 13.99
CA PHE A 65 -6.20 7.61 13.48
C PHE A 65 -6.14 8.68 14.57
N ARG A 66 -5.75 8.32 15.80
CA ARG A 66 -5.52 9.30 16.86
C ARG A 66 -4.26 10.13 16.55
N ALA A 67 -4.39 11.46 16.60
CA ALA A 67 -3.36 12.42 16.23
C ALA A 67 -2.80 12.15 14.83
N LEU A 68 -3.66 11.78 13.89
CA LEU A 68 -3.28 11.44 12.52
C LEU A 68 -2.64 12.64 11.83
N SER A 69 -3.23 13.83 11.98
CA SER A 69 -2.79 15.04 11.26
C SER A 69 -1.34 15.43 11.56
N ALA A 70 -0.86 15.16 12.78
CA ALA A 70 0.51 15.45 13.21
C ALA A 70 1.58 14.44 12.74
N ARG A 71 1.20 13.40 11.97
CA ARG A 71 2.06 12.24 11.66
C ARG A 71 2.32 12.02 10.18
N ALA A 72 2.29 13.08 9.37
CA ALA A 72 2.80 12.99 8.01
C ALA A 72 4.32 12.66 8.02
N PRO A 73 4.83 11.92 7.01
CA PRO A 73 4.10 11.33 5.89
C PRO A 73 3.36 10.02 6.26
N TYR A 74 2.28 9.74 5.54
CA TYR A 74 1.37 8.62 5.75
C TYR A 74 1.75 7.36 4.95
N PHE A 75 1.12 6.23 5.30
CA PHE A 75 1.43 4.85 4.89
C PHE A 75 2.74 4.32 5.46
N SER A 76 2.88 2.99 5.53
CA SER A 76 4.06 2.35 6.14
C SER A 76 5.38 2.70 5.45
N ASN A 77 5.34 3.04 4.16
CA ASN A 77 6.49 3.50 3.40
C ASN A 77 6.62 5.03 3.32
N GLY A 78 5.74 5.78 3.99
CA GLY A 78 5.75 7.25 3.96
C GLY A 78 5.42 7.87 2.59
N SER A 79 4.72 7.14 1.70
CA SER A 79 4.51 7.58 0.31
C SER A 79 3.53 8.74 0.14
N ALA A 80 2.61 8.96 1.10
CA ALA A 80 1.67 10.09 1.04
C ALA A 80 2.12 11.22 1.97
N ARG A 81 2.38 12.40 1.41
CA ARG A 81 2.89 13.56 2.16
C ARG A 81 1.78 14.36 2.83
N THR A 82 0.55 14.22 2.37
CA THR A 82 -0.60 15.02 2.82
C THR A 82 -1.84 14.15 3.03
N LEU A 83 -2.78 14.63 3.86
CA LEU A 83 -4.07 13.97 4.05
C LEU A 83 -4.85 13.87 2.74
N ARG A 84 -4.69 14.86 1.86
CA ARG A 84 -5.30 14.85 0.52
C ARG A 84 -4.80 13.67 -0.31
N GLU A 85 -3.49 13.42 -0.33
CA GLU A 85 -2.92 12.27 -1.03
C GLU A 85 -3.39 10.93 -0.45
N LEU A 86 -3.57 10.84 0.87
CA LEU A 86 -4.15 9.67 1.53
C LEU A 86 -5.60 9.43 1.08
N VAL A 87 -6.43 10.48 1.03
CA VAL A 87 -7.82 10.39 0.57
C VAL A 87 -7.88 9.97 -0.91
N ASP A 88 -7.09 10.62 -1.77
CA ASP A 88 -7.03 10.29 -3.20
C ASP A 88 -6.54 8.85 -3.43
N PHE A 89 -5.65 8.32 -2.58
CA PHE A 89 -5.24 6.92 -2.64
C PHE A 89 -6.41 5.97 -2.43
N TYR A 90 -7.19 6.16 -1.36
CA TYR A 90 -8.28 5.26 -1.01
C TYR A 90 -9.47 5.37 -1.96
N ASP A 91 -9.78 6.59 -2.42
CA ASP A 91 -10.80 6.81 -3.45
C ASP A 91 -10.51 5.97 -4.70
N ARG A 92 -9.26 6.01 -5.19
CA ARG A 92 -8.84 5.19 -6.34
C ARG A 92 -8.78 3.71 -6.02
N ARG A 93 -8.22 3.33 -4.86
CA ARG A 93 -8.02 1.92 -4.47
C ARG A 93 -9.34 1.15 -4.36
N PHE A 94 -10.39 1.83 -3.92
CA PHE A 94 -11.72 1.25 -3.77
C PHE A 94 -12.72 1.69 -4.85
N ASN A 95 -12.29 2.56 -5.77
CA ASN A 95 -13.14 3.12 -6.82
C ASN A 95 -14.42 3.75 -6.22
N ILE A 96 -14.25 4.59 -5.19
CA ILE A 96 -15.36 5.15 -4.42
C ILE A 96 -16.11 6.22 -5.24
N GLY A 97 -15.36 7.10 -5.93
CA GLY A 97 -15.90 8.12 -6.80
C GLY A 97 -16.23 9.43 -6.10
N TYR A 98 -15.44 9.82 -5.10
CA TYR A 98 -15.66 11.08 -4.40
C TYR A 98 -15.58 12.29 -5.35
N SER A 99 -16.51 13.21 -5.18
CA SER A 99 -16.39 14.57 -5.71
C SER A 99 -15.23 15.32 -5.04
N GLU A 100 -14.77 16.40 -5.68
CA GLU A 100 -13.70 17.24 -5.12
C GLU A 100 -14.06 17.86 -3.77
N GLN A 101 -15.35 18.16 -3.56
CA GLN A 101 -15.85 18.66 -2.28
C GLN A 101 -15.74 17.59 -1.19
N GLU A 102 -16.21 16.37 -1.45
CA GLU A 102 -16.14 15.27 -0.48
C GLU A 102 -14.70 14.91 -0.11
N ARG A 103 -13.77 14.95 -1.07
CA ARG A 103 -12.34 14.74 -0.78
C ARG A 103 -11.79 15.80 0.15
N THR A 104 -12.18 17.06 -0.05
CA THR A 104 -11.76 18.20 0.77
C THR A 104 -12.34 18.08 2.18
N ASP A 105 -13.63 17.77 2.28
CA ASP A 105 -14.32 17.62 3.57
C ASP A 105 -13.77 16.44 4.38
N LEU A 106 -13.50 15.31 3.73
CA LEU A 106 -12.86 14.17 4.38
C LEU A 106 -11.44 14.51 4.85
N ALA A 107 -10.64 15.21 4.04
CA ALA A 107 -9.32 15.67 4.47
C ALA A 107 -9.39 16.62 5.67
N ASN A 108 -10.36 17.54 5.69
CA ASN A 108 -10.61 18.45 6.81
C ASN A 108 -11.03 17.67 8.08
N PHE A 109 -11.92 16.69 7.95
CA PHE A 109 -12.30 15.82 9.06
C PHE A 109 -11.08 15.05 9.62
N LEU A 110 -10.24 14.47 8.76
CA LEU A 110 -9.02 13.78 9.19
C LEU A 110 -7.99 14.73 9.83
N SER A 111 -8.04 16.02 9.52
CA SER A 111 -7.10 17.02 10.05
C SER A 111 -7.29 17.29 11.55
N VAL A 112 -8.49 17.03 12.08
CA VAL A 112 -8.85 17.26 13.48
C VAL A 112 -8.78 15.99 14.35
N LEU A 113 -8.37 14.85 13.77
CA LEU A 113 -8.15 13.59 14.48
C LEU A 113 -6.71 13.45 14.99
#